data_AF-A0A931UM76-F1
#
_entry.id   AF-A0A931UM76-F1
#
_cell.length_a   1.000
_cell.length_b   1.000
_cell.length_c   1.000
_cell.angle_alpha   90.00
_cell.angle_beta   90.00
_cell.angle_gamma   90.00
#
_symmetry.space_group_name_H-M   'P 1'
#
loop_
_entity.id
_entity.type
_entity.pdbx_description
1 polymer ?
#
loop_
_entity_poly.entity_id
_entity_poly.type
_entity_poly.pdbx_seq_one_letter_code
_entity_poly.pdbx_strand_id
1 'polypeptide(L)'
;MREEGLAPCNQLFQYLEGELVRAINGAIDLVRVGRSPGTKQEQCDLILEKATRLADLYRRYHPTLAPAAEKLYQEYQRIKLSLQLNDVREQTTTLMDQARQAPQLSAKIAHAQNALALLRRSLARFPNQPLLADSARAVETYIRELRFNQHCALALEGELAGNLKRAIEHYRAALNLLRGANIFGEAQSTRLCEITRKLDELAFAWMEERARHMLPAQATVTSPGREIKVYLSDPVLLSGQDVQALKALEQACRRYGLVPVNLPPRASPARNLDGLTHGHLKQLQQLLQECQVVVANCNQAPDTRYLLLTAWEVGFAWALGKVIFGFGEEWADLGLGGPSTIAVLQGTIDESGGSIVRSLEEALEQVAHHPWSWQGG
;
A
#
# COMPACT_ATOMS: atom_id res chain seq x y z
N MET A 1 18.53 -23.16 -80.88
CA MET A 1 18.52 -23.70 -79.50
C MET A 1 17.27 -23.16 -78.81
N ARG A 2 16.65 -24.00 -77.98
CA ARG A 2 15.25 -23.93 -77.50
C ARG A 2 14.87 -22.60 -76.82
N GLU A 3 14.03 -21.79 -77.48
CA GLU A 3 13.22 -20.72 -76.86
C GLU A 3 11.74 -21.13 -76.67
N GLU A 4 11.33 -22.31 -77.15
CA GLU A 4 9.93 -22.77 -77.15
C GLU A 4 9.38 -23.24 -75.78
N GLY A 5 10.10 -22.98 -74.68
CA GLY A 5 9.73 -23.42 -73.33
C GLY A 5 9.22 -22.33 -72.36
N LEU A 6 9.28 -21.05 -72.74
CA LEU A 6 9.01 -19.92 -71.82
C LEU A 6 7.58 -19.33 -71.92
N ALA A 7 6.84 -19.62 -72.99
CA ALA A 7 5.48 -19.13 -73.19
C ALA A 7 4.44 -19.57 -72.12
N PRO A 8 4.49 -20.80 -71.57
CA PRO A 8 3.52 -21.23 -70.54
C PRO A 8 3.68 -20.48 -69.21
N CYS A 9 4.90 -20.07 -68.87
CA CYS A 9 5.20 -19.42 -67.59
C CYS A 9 4.67 -17.98 -67.53
N ASN A 10 4.71 -17.24 -68.64
CA ASN A 10 4.19 -15.87 -68.69
C ASN A 10 2.66 -15.82 -68.61
N GLN A 11 1.97 -16.77 -69.25
CA GLN A 11 0.50 -16.85 -69.18
C GLN A 11 0.02 -17.21 -67.77
N LEU A 12 0.69 -18.16 -67.11
CA LEU A 12 0.38 -18.52 -65.72
C LEU A 12 0.65 -17.37 -64.76
N PHE A 13 1.75 -16.64 -64.95
CA PHE A 13 2.06 -15.43 -64.18
C PHE A 13 0.95 -14.38 -64.30
N GLN A 14 0.57 -14.02 -65.54
CA GLN A 14 -0.47 -13.02 -65.80
C GLN A 14 -1.82 -13.43 -65.20
N TYR A 15 -2.15 -14.72 -65.26
CA TYR A 15 -3.36 -15.26 -64.64
C TYR A 15 -3.35 -15.07 -63.12
N LEU A 16 -2.28 -15.52 -62.45
CA LEU A 16 -2.14 -15.42 -60.99
C LEU A 16 -2.10 -13.98 -60.50
N GLU A 17 -1.37 -13.11 -61.20
CA GLU A 17 -1.34 -11.67 -60.92
C GLU A 17 -2.74 -11.07 -61.03
N GLY A 18 -3.45 -11.33 -62.13
CA GLY A 18 -4.79 -10.81 -62.38
C GLY A 18 -5.84 -11.30 -61.37
N GLU A 19 -5.71 -12.52 -60.85
CA GLU A 19 -6.54 -13.02 -59.75
C GLU A 19 -6.24 -12.31 -58.42
N LEU A 20 -4.96 -12.18 -58.06
CA LEU A 20 -4.55 -11.50 -56.82
C LEU A 20 -4.98 -10.03 -56.83
N VAL A 21 -4.76 -9.33 -57.94
CA VAL A 21 -5.14 -7.92 -58.09
C VAL A 21 -6.67 -7.74 -58.01
N ARG A 22 -7.45 -8.60 -58.67
CA ARG A 22 -8.93 -8.55 -58.53
C ARG A 22 -9.39 -8.78 -57.10
N ALA A 23 -8.82 -9.78 -56.42
CA ALA A 23 -9.17 -10.08 -55.04
C ALA A 23 -8.82 -8.90 -54.10
N ILE A 24 -7.65 -8.30 -54.29
CA ILE A 24 -7.22 -7.10 -53.56
C ILE A 24 -8.22 -5.96 -53.81
N ASN A 25 -8.49 -5.60 -55.06
CA ASN A 25 -9.37 -4.47 -55.38
C ASN A 25 -10.80 -4.67 -54.83
N GLY A 26 -11.34 -5.89 -54.94
CA GLY A 26 -12.64 -6.21 -54.36
C GLY A 26 -12.66 -6.03 -52.83
N ALA A 27 -11.60 -6.47 -52.14
CA ALA A 27 -11.49 -6.29 -50.69
C ALA A 27 -11.31 -4.80 -50.31
N ILE A 28 -10.57 -4.02 -51.10
CA ILE A 28 -10.40 -2.56 -50.91
C ILE A 28 -11.75 -1.85 -50.95
N ASP A 29 -12.59 -2.18 -51.93
CA ASP A 29 -13.93 -1.59 -52.05
C ASP A 29 -14.80 -1.91 -50.83
N LEU A 30 -14.70 -3.14 -50.31
CA LEU A 30 -15.39 -3.55 -49.10
C LEU A 30 -14.86 -2.85 -47.84
N VAL A 31 -13.56 -2.58 -47.72
CA VAL A 31 -13.02 -1.77 -46.61
C VAL A 31 -13.58 -0.35 -46.65
N ARG A 32 -13.71 0.24 -47.85
CA ARG A 32 -14.21 1.60 -48.06
C ARG A 32 -15.71 1.73 -47.74
N VAL A 33 -16.53 0.81 -48.25
CA VAL A 33 -18.00 0.90 -48.18
C VAL A 33 -18.58 0.16 -46.97
N GLY A 34 -17.83 -0.79 -46.40
CA GLY A 34 -18.28 -1.59 -45.27
C GLY A 34 -18.73 -0.75 -44.07
N ARG A 35 -19.76 -1.21 -43.36
CA ARG A 35 -20.28 -0.53 -42.16
C ARG A 35 -19.75 -1.12 -40.85
N SER A 36 -19.54 -2.43 -40.80
CA SER A 36 -19.08 -3.15 -39.61
C SER A 36 -17.55 -3.10 -39.48
N PRO A 37 -17.01 -2.70 -38.31
CA PRO A 37 -15.57 -2.72 -38.03
C PRO A 37 -14.94 -4.11 -38.22
N GLY A 38 -15.63 -5.17 -37.77
CA GLY A 38 -15.15 -6.55 -37.93
C GLY A 38 -14.96 -6.94 -39.40
N THR A 39 -15.93 -6.66 -40.26
CA THR A 39 -15.81 -6.91 -41.69
C THR A 39 -14.66 -6.12 -42.30
N LYS A 40 -14.45 -4.86 -41.92
CA LYS A 40 -13.29 -4.09 -42.41
C LYS A 40 -11.96 -4.73 -42.00
N GLN A 41 -11.84 -5.24 -40.77
CA GLN A 41 -10.63 -5.93 -40.31
C GLN A 41 -10.38 -7.24 -41.09
N GLU A 42 -11.42 -8.05 -41.31
CA GLU A 42 -11.34 -9.28 -42.12
C GLU A 42 -10.90 -8.99 -43.55
N GLN A 43 -11.41 -7.92 -44.16
CA GLN A 43 -10.99 -7.51 -45.50
C GLN A 43 -9.55 -6.98 -45.52
N CYS A 44 -9.11 -6.26 -44.49
CA CYS A 44 -7.70 -5.91 -44.34
C CYS A 44 -6.81 -7.16 -44.26
N ASP A 45 -7.22 -8.21 -43.55
CA ASP A 45 -6.48 -9.47 -43.45
C ASP A 45 -6.34 -10.17 -44.80
N LEU A 46 -7.43 -10.19 -45.57
CA LEU A 46 -7.40 -10.70 -46.94
C LEU A 46 -6.45 -9.89 -47.83
N ILE A 47 -6.50 -8.56 -47.77
CA ILE A 47 -5.59 -7.69 -48.54
C ILE A 47 -4.14 -7.95 -48.16
N LEU A 48 -3.82 -8.04 -46.87
CA LEU A 48 -2.47 -8.31 -46.39
C LEU A 48 -1.97 -9.67 -46.88
N GLU A 49 -2.78 -10.73 -46.78
CA GLU A 49 -2.45 -12.06 -47.28
C GLU A 49 -2.15 -12.04 -48.79
N LYS A 50 -3.02 -11.40 -49.60
CA LYS A 50 -2.85 -11.35 -51.05
C LYS A 50 -1.70 -10.44 -51.48
N ALA A 51 -1.50 -9.31 -50.80
CA ALA A 51 -0.39 -8.40 -51.06
C ALA A 51 0.97 -9.06 -50.79
N THR A 52 1.10 -9.89 -49.75
CA THR A 52 2.31 -10.68 -49.51
C THR A 52 2.58 -11.65 -50.66
N ARG A 53 1.55 -12.40 -51.10
CA ARG A 53 1.68 -13.32 -52.24
C ARG A 53 2.05 -12.59 -53.54
N LEU A 54 1.46 -11.42 -53.76
CA LEU A 54 1.75 -10.58 -54.92
C LEU A 54 3.19 -10.05 -54.89
N ALA A 55 3.67 -9.61 -53.72
CA ALA A 55 5.05 -9.19 -53.54
C ALA A 55 6.05 -10.32 -53.84
N ASP A 56 5.77 -11.54 -53.36
CA ASP A 56 6.62 -12.72 -53.64
C ASP A 56 6.65 -13.08 -55.13
N LEU A 57 5.49 -12.98 -55.80
CA LEU A 57 5.37 -13.18 -57.25
C LEU A 57 6.16 -12.12 -58.02
N TYR A 58 6.05 -10.84 -57.64
CA TYR A 58 6.84 -9.77 -58.25
C TYR A 58 8.35 -9.92 -58.01
N ARG A 59 8.80 -10.29 -56.81
CA ARG A 59 10.25 -10.52 -56.57
C ARG A 59 10.83 -11.59 -57.48
N ARG A 60 10.04 -12.60 -57.86
CA ARG A 60 10.50 -13.72 -58.72
C ARG A 60 10.52 -13.36 -60.20
N TYR A 61 9.53 -12.62 -60.68
CA TYR A 61 9.32 -12.45 -62.13
C TYR A 61 9.42 -10.99 -62.60
N HIS A 62 9.10 -10.00 -61.76
CA HIS A 62 9.16 -8.57 -62.06
C HIS A 62 9.61 -7.74 -60.85
N PRO A 63 10.91 -7.77 -60.48
CA PRO A 63 11.39 -7.17 -59.24
C PRO A 63 11.11 -5.67 -59.10
N THR A 64 11.00 -4.95 -60.22
CA THR A 64 10.65 -3.52 -60.25
C THR A 64 9.24 -3.21 -59.75
N LEU A 65 8.33 -4.20 -59.76
CA LEU A 65 6.95 -4.06 -59.27
C LEU A 65 6.79 -4.46 -57.80
N ALA A 66 7.74 -5.21 -57.23
CA ALA A 66 7.67 -5.65 -55.83
C ALA A 66 7.48 -4.50 -54.81
N PRO A 67 8.14 -3.33 -54.97
CA PRO A 67 7.93 -2.19 -54.06
C PRO A 67 6.48 -1.68 -54.02
N ALA A 68 5.72 -1.81 -55.11
CA ALA A 68 4.32 -1.37 -55.15
C ALA A 68 3.42 -2.26 -54.27
N ALA A 69 3.61 -3.59 -54.34
CA ALA A 69 2.89 -4.54 -53.49
C ALA A 69 3.28 -4.39 -52.01
N GLU A 70 4.56 -4.12 -51.71
CA GLU A 70 5.03 -3.84 -50.35
C GLU A 70 4.43 -2.54 -49.79
N LYS A 71 4.34 -1.49 -50.60
CA LYS A 71 3.69 -0.23 -50.21
C LYS A 71 2.21 -0.45 -49.88
N LEU A 72 1.50 -1.24 -50.69
CA LEU A 72 0.11 -1.61 -50.43
C LEU A 72 -0.03 -2.37 -49.11
N TYR A 73 0.85 -3.36 -48.86
CA TYR A 73 0.87 -4.09 -47.60
C TYR A 73 1.04 -3.13 -46.40
N GLN A 74 2.02 -2.21 -46.47
CA GLN A 74 2.25 -1.23 -45.41
C GLN A 74 1.05 -0.31 -45.17
N GLU A 75 0.39 0.15 -46.25
CA GLU A 75 -0.81 0.98 -46.17
C GLU A 75 -1.93 0.25 -45.41
N TYR A 76 -2.26 -0.97 -45.82
CA TYR A 76 -3.34 -1.72 -45.20
C TYR A 76 -2.99 -2.25 -43.81
N GLN A 77 -1.71 -2.41 -43.49
CA GLN A 77 -1.28 -2.70 -42.13
C GLN A 77 -1.56 -1.51 -41.20
N ARG A 78 -1.33 -0.27 -41.67
CA ARG A 78 -1.67 0.95 -40.92
C ARG A 78 -3.19 1.12 -40.79
N ILE A 79 -3.95 0.86 -41.85
CA ILE A 79 -5.42 0.92 -41.82
C ILE A 79 -5.99 -0.11 -40.84
N LYS A 80 -5.48 -1.35 -40.86
CA LYS A 80 -5.88 -2.39 -39.91
C LYS A 80 -5.61 -1.96 -38.47
N LEU A 81 -4.42 -1.43 -38.21
CA LEU A 81 -4.05 -0.93 -36.89
C LEU A 81 -4.97 0.21 -36.44
N SER A 82 -5.28 1.17 -37.31
CA SER A 82 -6.17 2.28 -36.96
C SER A 82 -7.60 1.80 -36.65
N LEU A 83 -8.12 0.84 -37.41
CA LEU A 83 -9.43 0.21 -37.13
C LEU A 83 -9.45 -0.49 -35.77
N GLN A 84 -8.39 -1.21 -35.41
CA GLN A 84 -8.28 -1.88 -34.11
C GLN A 84 -8.21 -0.87 -32.95
N LEU A 85 -7.46 0.23 -33.12
CA LEU A 85 -7.38 1.28 -32.10
C LEU A 85 -8.70 2.03 -31.94
N ASN A 86 -9.43 2.27 -33.04
CA ASN A 86 -10.74 2.91 -33.00
C ASN A 86 -11.77 2.02 -32.28
N ASP A 87 -11.79 0.72 -32.55
CA ASP A 87 -12.68 -0.22 -31.86
C ASP A 87 -12.42 -0.24 -30.33
N VAL A 88 -11.15 -0.32 -29.92
CA VAL A 88 -10.78 -0.22 -28.50
C VAL A 88 -11.24 1.09 -27.89
N ARG A 89 -11.09 2.21 -28.62
CA ARG A 89 -11.53 3.53 -28.16
C ARG A 89 -13.05 3.58 -27.97
N GLU A 90 -13.83 3.13 -28.95
CA GLU A 90 -15.29 3.14 -28.88
C GLU A 90 -15.83 2.29 -27.73
N GLN A 91 -15.28 1.07 -27.55
CA GLN A 91 -15.65 0.19 -26.44
C GLN A 91 -15.27 0.80 -25.08
N THR A 92 -14.08 1.40 -24.98
CA THR A 92 -13.63 2.08 -23.76
C THR A 92 -14.54 3.26 -23.43
N THR A 93 -14.89 4.10 -24.42
CA THR A 93 -15.82 5.22 -24.25
C THR A 93 -17.18 4.73 -23.77
N THR A 94 -17.72 3.69 -24.40
CA THR A 94 -19.00 3.09 -24.01
C THR A 94 -18.99 2.60 -22.56
N LEU A 95 -17.95 1.88 -22.15
CA LEU A 95 -17.80 1.40 -20.77
C LEU A 95 -17.66 2.56 -19.78
N MET A 96 -16.94 3.63 -20.14
CA MET A 96 -16.78 4.80 -19.28
C MET A 96 -18.05 5.63 -19.17
N ASP A 97 -18.87 5.71 -20.23
CA ASP A 97 -20.17 6.38 -20.17
C ASP A 97 -21.15 5.58 -19.31
N GLN A 98 -21.15 4.25 -19.42
CA GLN A 98 -21.87 3.37 -18.48
C GLN A 98 -21.40 3.58 -17.03
N ALA A 99 -20.09 3.67 -16.80
CA ALA A 99 -19.53 3.94 -15.48
C ALA A 99 -20.01 5.28 -14.89
N ARG A 100 -20.09 6.33 -15.72
CA ARG A 100 -20.55 7.66 -15.28
C ARG A 100 -22.03 7.70 -14.97
N GLN A 101 -22.84 7.01 -15.78
CA GLN A 101 -24.30 7.01 -15.69
C GLN A 101 -24.84 6.04 -14.63
N ALA A 102 -24.06 5.04 -14.21
CA ALA A 102 -24.53 4.04 -13.25
C ALA A 102 -24.91 4.68 -11.89
N PRO A 103 -26.05 4.32 -11.28
CA PRO A 103 -26.50 4.95 -10.04
C PRO A 103 -25.69 4.47 -8.83
N GLN A 104 -25.31 3.19 -8.81
CA GLN A 104 -24.58 2.59 -7.69
C GLN A 104 -23.08 2.70 -7.89
N LEU A 105 -22.36 3.08 -6.84
CA LEU A 105 -20.91 3.21 -6.86
C LEU A 105 -20.19 1.91 -7.27
N SER A 106 -20.66 0.76 -6.79
CA SER A 106 -20.13 -0.56 -7.16
C SER A 106 -20.19 -0.80 -8.66
N ALA A 107 -21.32 -0.45 -9.30
CA ALA A 107 -21.49 -0.53 -10.74
C ALA A 107 -20.57 0.46 -11.47
N LYS A 108 -20.44 1.72 -10.98
CA LYS A 108 -19.48 2.69 -11.54
C LYS A 108 -18.06 2.12 -11.59
N ILE A 109 -17.60 1.55 -10.47
CA ILE A 109 -16.27 0.93 -10.36
C ILE A 109 -16.14 -0.28 -11.29
N ALA A 110 -17.15 -1.15 -11.36
CA ALA A 110 -17.11 -2.34 -12.22
C ALA A 110 -16.98 -1.99 -13.71
N HIS A 111 -17.77 -1.04 -14.22
CA HIS A 111 -17.67 -0.59 -15.60
C HIS A 111 -16.30 0.05 -15.90
N ALA A 112 -15.80 0.91 -15.01
CA ALA A 112 -14.47 1.52 -15.16
C ALA A 112 -13.34 0.48 -15.12
N GLN A 113 -13.45 -0.56 -14.27
CA GLN A 113 -12.49 -1.66 -14.23
C GLN A 113 -12.49 -2.48 -15.52
N ASN A 114 -13.66 -2.71 -16.11
CA ASN A 114 -13.77 -3.38 -17.41
C ASN A 114 -13.10 -2.55 -18.51
N ALA A 115 -13.28 -1.22 -18.51
CA ALA A 115 -12.59 -0.32 -19.42
C ALA A 115 -11.06 -0.39 -19.25
N LEU A 116 -10.57 -0.36 -18.00
CA LEU A 116 -9.15 -0.48 -17.70
C LEU A 116 -8.56 -1.83 -18.14
N ALA A 117 -9.29 -2.93 -17.95
CA ALA A 117 -8.88 -4.26 -18.38
C ALA A 117 -8.81 -4.38 -19.92
N LEU A 118 -9.73 -3.74 -20.64
CA LEU A 118 -9.66 -3.64 -22.11
C LEU A 118 -8.43 -2.84 -22.56
N LEU A 119 -8.17 -1.68 -21.95
CA LEU A 119 -7.02 -0.84 -22.27
C LEU A 119 -5.69 -1.56 -21.98
N ARG A 120 -5.56 -2.26 -20.84
CA ARG A 120 -4.36 -3.01 -20.49
C ARG A 120 -4.08 -4.16 -21.46
N ARG A 121 -5.11 -4.92 -21.85
CA ARG A 121 -4.98 -5.96 -22.90
C ARG A 121 -4.55 -5.35 -24.24
N SER A 122 -5.09 -4.19 -24.58
CA SER A 122 -4.75 -3.48 -25.82
C SER A 122 -3.32 -2.94 -25.79
N LEU A 123 -2.85 -2.41 -24.66
CA LEU A 123 -1.45 -1.97 -24.49
C LEU A 123 -0.46 -3.12 -24.56
N ALA A 124 -0.81 -4.31 -24.06
CA ALA A 124 0.04 -5.49 -24.22
C ALA A 124 0.21 -5.87 -25.70
N ARG A 125 -0.82 -5.64 -26.53
CA ARG A 125 -0.78 -5.86 -27.99
C ARG A 125 -0.12 -4.69 -28.74
N PHE A 126 -0.24 -3.48 -28.23
CA PHE A 126 0.22 -2.24 -28.87
C PHE A 126 0.99 -1.35 -27.88
N PRO A 127 2.22 -1.73 -27.48
CA PRO A 127 2.94 -1.11 -26.36
C PRO A 127 3.33 0.37 -26.60
N ASN A 128 3.50 0.78 -27.86
CA ASN A 128 3.96 2.12 -28.22
C ASN A 128 2.80 3.08 -28.56
N GLN A 129 1.62 2.88 -27.97
CA GLN A 129 0.44 3.69 -28.24
C GLN A 129 0.16 4.67 -27.08
N PRO A 130 0.64 5.92 -27.15
CA PRO A 130 0.54 6.87 -26.04
C PRO A 130 -0.92 7.18 -25.66
N LEU A 131 -1.81 7.29 -26.64
CA LEU A 131 -3.23 7.56 -26.40
C LEU A 131 -3.92 6.47 -25.55
N LEU A 132 -3.52 5.20 -25.72
CA LEU A 132 -4.05 4.11 -24.89
C LEU A 132 -3.49 4.18 -23.47
N ALA A 133 -2.21 4.52 -23.32
CA ALA A 133 -1.58 4.69 -22.00
C ALA A 133 -2.20 5.85 -21.23
N ASP A 134 -2.45 6.98 -21.90
CA ASP A 134 -3.12 8.15 -21.33
C ASP A 134 -4.54 7.81 -20.89
N SER A 135 -5.29 7.11 -21.74
CA SER A 135 -6.64 6.64 -21.42
C SER A 135 -6.63 5.70 -20.21
N ALA A 136 -5.68 4.76 -20.15
CA ALA A 136 -5.56 3.82 -19.03
C ALA A 136 -5.27 4.55 -17.70
N ARG A 137 -4.36 5.53 -17.72
CA ARG A 137 -4.07 6.38 -16.56
C ARG A 137 -5.30 7.17 -16.13
N ALA A 138 -6.04 7.77 -17.07
CA ALA A 138 -7.24 8.54 -16.77
C ALA A 138 -8.34 7.66 -16.11
N VAL A 139 -8.57 6.45 -16.63
CA VAL A 139 -9.52 5.49 -16.05
C VAL A 139 -9.06 5.04 -14.67
N GLU A 140 -7.76 4.79 -14.49
CA GLU A 140 -7.21 4.43 -13.18
C GLU A 140 -7.37 5.55 -12.14
N THR A 141 -7.11 6.80 -12.52
CA THR A 141 -7.37 7.98 -11.68
C THR A 141 -8.84 8.04 -11.29
N TYR A 142 -9.76 7.89 -12.26
CA TYR A 142 -11.20 7.88 -12.00
C TYR A 142 -11.63 6.81 -10.99
N ILE A 143 -11.11 5.58 -11.10
CA ILE A 143 -11.39 4.50 -10.14
C ILE A 143 -10.88 4.86 -8.74
N ARG A 144 -9.68 5.45 -8.65
CA ARG A 144 -9.09 5.86 -7.38
C ARG A 144 -9.90 6.98 -6.72
N GLU A 145 -10.37 7.96 -7.49
CA GLU A 145 -11.27 9.01 -6.99
C GLU A 145 -12.57 8.45 -6.42
N LEU A 146 -13.22 7.53 -7.14
CA LEU A 146 -14.45 6.88 -6.67
C LEU A 146 -14.23 6.15 -5.34
N ARG A 147 -13.14 5.38 -5.22
CA ARG A 147 -12.80 4.66 -3.97
C ARG A 147 -12.42 5.61 -2.84
N PHE A 148 -11.71 6.68 -3.14
CA PHE A 148 -11.39 7.72 -2.17
C PHE A 148 -12.67 8.31 -1.57
N ASN A 149 -13.61 8.75 -2.43
CA ASN A 149 -14.88 9.31 -2.00
C ASN A 149 -15.70 8.29 -1.19
N GLN A 150 -15.67 7.01 -1.57
CA GLN A 150 -16.31 5.93 -0.81
C GLN A 150 -15.78 5.83 0.61
N HIS A 151 -14.45 5.80 0.77
CA HIS A 151 -13.82 5.69 2.07
C HIS A 151 -14.11 6.93 2.93
N CYS A 152 -14.07 8.13 2.36
CA CYS A 152 -14.46 9.35 3.09
C CYS A 152 -15.92 9.30 3.57
N ALA A 153 -16.84 8.82 2.72
CA ALA A 153 -18.26 8.70 3.10
C ALA A 153 -18.47 7.67 4.22
N LEU A 154 -17.85 6.50 4.13
CA LEU A 154 -17.92 5.47 5.17
C LEU A 154 -17.24 5.91 6.47
N ALA A 155 -16.17 6.70 6.37
CA ALA A 155 -15.50 7.25 7.54
C ALA A 155 -16.41 8.24 8.29
N LEU A 156 -17.05 9.16 7.55
CA LEU A 156 -18.02 10.10 8.10
C LEU A 156 -19.23 9.39 8.71
N GLU A 157 -19.77 8.36 8.06
CA GLU A 157 -20.83 7.52 8.64
C GLU A 157 -20.39 6.88 9.97
N GLY A 158 -19.14 6.40 10.02
CA GLY A 158 -18.53 5.87 11.24
C GLY A 158 -18.42 6.91 12.35
N GLU A 159 -18.03 8.14 12.03
CA GLU A 159 -17.98 9.26 13.00
C GLU A 159 -19.36 9.57 13.57
N LEU A 160 -20.35 9.73 12.69
CA LEU A 160 -21.72 10.08 13.09
C LEU A 160 -22.37 8.97 13.93
N ALA A 161 -21.98 7.72 13.70
CA ALA A 161 -22.41 6.58 14.51
C ALA A 161 -21.61 6.41 15.82
N GLY A 162 -20.61 7.26 16.10
CA GLY A 162 -19.73 7.13 17.26
C GLY A 162 -18.73 5.96 17.16
N ASN A 163 -18.63 5.29 16.02
CA ASN A 163 -17.69 4.19 15.81
C ASN A 163 -16.33 4.74 15.33
N LEU A 164 -15.61 5.38 16.26
CA LEU A 164 -14.36 6.08 15.96
C LEU A 164 -13.29 5.17 15.34
N LYS A 165 -13.20 3.91 15.81
CA LYS A 165 -12.28 2.92 15.24
C LYS A 165 -12.53 2.70 13.74
N ARG A 166 -13.79 2.48 13.35
CA ARG A 166 -14.18 2.29 11.94
C ARG A 166 -13.94 3.56 11.11
N ALA A 167 -14.20 4.73 11.67
CA ALA A 167 -13.91 6.00 11.01
C ALA A 167 -12.41 6.15 10.70
N ILE A 168 -11.55 5.90 11.69
CA ILE A 168 -10.08 5.95 11.55
C ILE A 168 -9.60 4.97 10.48
N GLU A 169 -10.11 3.74 10.47
CA GLU A 169 -9.75 2.73 9.47
C GLU A 169 -10.05 3.21 8.04
N HIS A 170 -11.23 3.81 7.82
CA HIS A 170 -11.62 4.31 6.49
C HIS A 170 -10.86 5.58 6.08
N TYR A 171 -10.60 6.53 6.99
CA TYR A 171 -9.74 7.68 6.66
C TYR A 171 -8.31 7.27 6.31
N ARG A 172 -7.74 6.26 7.00
CA ARG A 172 -6.43 5.71 6.63
C ARG A 172 -6.44 5.09 5.23
N ALA A 173 -7.50 4.37 4.88
CA ALA A 173 -7.67 3.85 3.52
C ALA A 173 -7.73 4.97 2.47
N ALA A 174 -8.49 6.04 2.75
CA ALA A 174 -8.55 7.23 1.89
C ALA A 174 -7.18 7.92 1.76
N LEU A 175 -6.44 8.07 2.86
CA LEU A 175 -5.10 8.66 2.89
C LEU A 175 -4.10 7.85 2.05
N ASN A 176 -4.15 6.53 2.14
CA ASN A 176 -3.28 5.65 1.34
C ASN A 176 -3.55 5.80 -0.16
N LEU A 177 -4.82 5.97 -0.57
CA LEU A 177 -5.17 6.26 -1.96
C LEU A 177 -4.60 7.60 -2.42
N LEU A 178 -4.69 8.64 -1.59
CA LEU A 178 -4.09 9.95 -1.90
C LEU A 178 -2.57 9.88 -2.03
N ARG A 179 -1.85 9.15 -1.17
CA ARG A 179 -0.39 9.08 -1.24
C ARG A 179 0.13 8.33 -2.47
N GLY A 180 -0.63 7.35 -2.96
CA GLY A 180 -0.21 6.46 -4.04
C GLY A 180 -0.38 6.99 -5.48
N ALA A 181 -0.99 8.15 -5.70
CA ALA A 181 -1.04 8.81 -7.00
C ALA A 181 -1.42 10.29 -6.91
N ASN A 182 -1.03 11.06 -7.93
CA ASN A 182 -1.53 12.41 -8.14
C ASN A 182 -2.97 12.38 -8.71
N ILE A 183 -3.93 12.14 -7.81
CA ILE A 183 -5.35 11.99 -8.16
C ILE A 183 -6.04 13.36 -8.31
N PHE A 184 -5.60 14.38 -7.56
CA PHE A 184 -6.30 15.68 -7.46
C PHE A 184 -5.44 16.88 -7.90
N GLY A 185 -4.29 16.65 -8.54
CA GLY A 185 -3.39 17.72 -8.94
C GLY A 185 -2.94 18.54 -7.74
N GLU A 186 -3.01 19.87 -7.90
CA GLU A 186 -2.62 20.84 -6.86
C GLU A 186 -3.47 20.74 -5.59
N ALA A 187 -4.73 20.29 -5.68
CA ALA A 187 -5.62 20.15 -4.53
C ALA A 187 -5.30 18.93 -3.63
N GLN A 188 -4.37 18.07 -4.06
CA GLN A 188 -4.02 16.85 -3.32
C GLN A 188 -3.35 17.16 -1.97
N SER A 189 -2.47 18.16 -1.92
CA SER A 189 -1.77 18.56 -0.69
C SER A 189 -2.75 19.04 0.38
N THR A 190 -3.73 19.85 0.00
CA THR A 190 -4.81 20.32 0.89
C THR A 190 -5.61 19.14 1.44
N ARG A 191 -6.05 18.21 0.60
CA ARG A 191 -6.80 17.02 1.05
C ARG A 191 -5.97 16.10 1.95
N LEU A 192 -4.67 15.97 1.68
CA LEU A 192 -3.76 15.21 2.54
C LEU A 192 -3.67 15.84 3.94
N CYS A 193 -3.53 17.16 4.02
CA CYS A 193 -3.52 17.88 5.29
C CYS A 193 -4.85 17.72 6.05
N GLU A 194 -5.99 17.87 5.35
CA GLU A 194 -7.32 17.72 5.93
C GLU A 194 -7.54 16.34 6.54
N ILE A 195 -7.24 15.27 5.80
CA ILE A 195 -7.42 13.89 6.29
C ILE A 195 -6.44 13.57 7.41
N THR A 196 -5.19 14.05 7.33
CA THR A 196 -4.20 13.82 8.38
C THR A 196 -4.65 14.47 9.69
N ARG A 197 -5.04 15.75 9.64
CA ARG A 197 -5.58 16.46 10.81
C ARG A 197 -6.80 15.74 11.40
N LYS A 198 -7.70 15.26 10.54
CA LYS A 198 -8.91 14.55 10.98
C LYS A 198 -8.58 13.21 11.65
N LEU A 199 -7.57 12.49 11.15
CA LEU A 199 -7.08 11.26 11.79
C LEU A 199 -6.51 11.52 13.18
N ASP A 200 -5.78 12.62 13.37
CA ASP A 200 -5.22 13.00 14.67
C ASP A 200 -6.34 13.34 15.67
N GLU A 201 -7.34 14.12 15.24
CA GLU A 201 -8.53 14.44 16.04
C GLU A 201 -9.29 13.17 16.48
N LEU A 202 -9.54 12.25 15.55
CA LEU A 202 -10.27 11.01 15.83
C LEU A 202 -9.46 10.04 16.71
N ALA A 203 -8.14 9.97 16.50
CA ALA A 203 -7.27 9.14 17.34
C ALA A 203 -7.28 9.64 18.79
N PHE A 204 -7.18 10.95 18.99
CA PHE A 204 -7.29 11.55 20.32
C PHE A 204 -8.64 11.25 20.98
N ALA A 205 -9.76 11.49 20.28
CA ALA A 205 -11.09 11.20 20.79
C ALA A 205 -11.30 9.72 21.13
N TRP A 206 -10.77 8.81 20.30
CA TRP A 206 -10.85 7.37 20.54
C TRP A 206 -10.01 6.94 21.76
N MET A 207 -8.85 7.57 21.97
CA MET A 207 -8.03 7.34 23.17
C MET A 207 -8.75 7.82 24.43
N GLU A 208 -9.35 9.02 24.41
CA GLU A 208 -10.15 9.51 25.55
C GLU A 208 -11.33 8.59 25.88
N GLU A 209 -12.09 8.17 24.87
CA GLU A 209 -13.22 7.25 25.04
C GLU A 209 -12.76 5.92 25.65
N ARG A 210 -11.65 5.38 25.13
CA ARG A 210 -11.08 4.14 25.64
C ARG A 210 -10.54 4.29 27.06
N ALA A 211 -9.89 5.40 27.40
CA ALA A 211 -9.45 5.67 28.77
C ALA A 211 -10.63 5.71 29.74
N ARG A 212 -11.75 6.33 29.35
CA ARG A 212 -12.99 6.33 30.16
C ARG A 212 -13.55 4.92 30.39
N HIS A 213 -13.42 4.03 29.42
CA HIS A 213 -13.87 2.63 29.54
C HIS A 213 -12.82 1.68 30.16
N MET A 214 -11.55 2.07 30.19
CA MET A 214 -10.45 1.33 30.81
C MET A 214 -10.16 1.78 32.24
N LEU A 215 -10.84 2.81 32.75
CA LEU A 215 -10.92 3.08 34.18
C LEU A 215 -11.42 1.78 34.87
N PRO A 216 -10.58 1.15 35.71
CA PRO A 216 -10.87 -0.18 36.22
C PRO A 216 -12.15 -0.17 37.04
N ALA A 217 -13.00 -1.18 36.82
CA ALA A 217 -13.88 -1.67 37.87
C ALA A 217 -12.99 -1.96 39.09
N GLN A 218 -13.22 -1.20 40.16
CA GLN A 218 -12.52 -1.18 41.43
C GLN A 218 -11.76 -2.48 41.73
N ALA A 219 -10.44 -2.46 41.47
CA ALA A 219 -9.55 -3.54 41.86
C ALA A 219 -9.27 -3.39 43.36
N THR A 220 -9.88 -4.27 44.15
CA THR A 220 -9.71 -4.36 45.60
C THR A 220 -8.25 -4.53 46.02
N VAL A 221 -7.82 -3.60 46.87
CA VAL A 221 -6.78 -3.62 47.92
C VAL A 221 -5.85 -4.83 47.96
N THR A 222 -4.54 -4.55 48.07
CA THR A 222 -3.66 -5.44 48.84
C THR A 222 -2.93 -4.72 49.96
N SER A 223 -2.78 -5.52 51.02
CA SER A 223 -2.22 -5.31 52.34
C SER A 223 -0.82 -4.66 52.37
N PRO A 224 -0.46 -3.99 53.48
CA PRO A 224 0.89 -3.52 53.73
C PRO A 224 1.87 -4.71 53.77
N GLY A 225 2.95 -4.62 52.99
CA GLY A 225 3.97 -5.66 52.84
C GLY A 225 4.06 -6.30 51.46
N ARG A 226 3.29 -5.82 50.46
CA ARG A 226 3.37 -6.35 49.09
C ARG A 226 4.58 -5.78 48.35
N GLU A 227 5.46 -6.67 47.92
CA GLU A 227 6.58 -6.37 47.03
C GLU A 227 6.07 -5.70 45.73
N ILE A 228 6.69 -4.57 45.36
CA ILE A 228 6.37 -3.87 44.10
C ILE A 228 7.13 -4.54 42.97
N LYS A 229 6.38 -5.15 42.05
CA LYS A 229 6.91 -5.78 40.85
C LYS A 229 7.13 -4.76 39.75
N VAL A 230 8.36 -4.68 39.25
CA VAL A 230 8.77 -3.73 38.22
C VAL A 230 9.19 -4.47 36.96
N TYR A 231 8.54 -4.18 35.84
CA TYR A 231 8.97 -4.64 34.52
C TYR A 231 9.96 -3.63 33.94
N LEU A 232 11.13 -4.11 33.50
CA LEU A 232 12.16 -3.28 32.89
C LEU A 232 12.08 -3.43 31.37
N SER A 233 11.57 -2.39 30.70
CA SER A 233 11.50 -2.30 29.24
C SER A 233 12.83 -1.79 28.73
N ASP A 234 13.80 -2.68 28.53
CA ASP A 234 15.12 -2.33 28.02
C ASP A 234 15.49 -3.22 26.81
N PRO A 235 15.75 -2.62 25.64
CA PRO A 235 16.23 -3.32 24.44
C PRO A 235 17.42 -4.25 24.65
N VAL A 236 18.35 -3.85 25.51
CA VAL A 236 19.59 -4.58 25.79
C VAL A 236 19.26 -5.91 26.48
N LEU A 237 18.23 -5.93 27.34
CA LEU A 237 17.81 -7.14 28.05
C LEU A 237 17.23 -8.20 27.12
N LEU A 238 16.57 -7.78 26.04
CA LEU A 238 15.98 -8.68 25.06
C LEU A 238 17.01 -9.33 24.14
N SER A 239 18.16 -8.67 23.95
CA SER A 239 19.27 -9.23 23.18
C SER A 239 19.86 -10.48 23.83
N GLY A 240 19.63 -10.71 25.13
CA GLY A 240 20.14 -11.85 25.90
C GLY A 240 21.67 -12.00 25.92
N GLN A 241 22.41 -11.03 25.38
CA GLN A 241 23.87 -11.07 25.26
C GLN A 241 24.57 -10.60 26.53
N ASP A 242 23.88 -9.85 27.39
CA ASP A 242 24.48 -9.25 28.58
C ASP A 242 23.80 -9.70 29.88
N VAL A 243 24.15 -10.93 30.30
CA VAL A 243 23.73 -11.49 31.59
C VAL A 243 24.24 -10.65 32.76
N GLN A 244 25.35 -9.91 32.58
CA GLN A 244 25.88 -9.03 33.63
C GLN A 244 25.01 -7.79 33.79
N ALA A 245 24.58 -7.15 32.68
CA ALA A 245 23.63 -6.05 32.70
C ALA A 245 22.32 -6.45 33.37
N LEU A 246 21.75 -7.62 33.04
CA LEU A 246 20.52 -8.11 33.68
C LEU A 246 20.71 -8.26 35.20
N LYS A 247 21.83 -8.84 35.65
CA LYS A 247 22.13 -8.96 37.09
C LYS A 247 22.32 -7.61 37.77
N ALA A 248 22.98 -6.66 37.11
CA ALA A 248 23.17 -5.31 37.63
C ALA A 248 21.82 -4.59 37.79
N LEU A 249 20.93 -4.74 36.82
CA LEU A 249 19.54 -4.24 36.88
C LEU A 249 18.73 -4.88 38.01
N GLU A 250 18.81 -6.21 38.16
CA GLU A 250 18.14 -6.90 39.27
C GLU A 250 18.68 -6.43 40.63
N GLN A 251 19.99 -6.23 40.75
CA GLN A 251 20.61 -5.67 41.96
C GLN A 251 20.16 -4.22 42.20
N ALA A 252 20.03 -3.41 41.15
CA ALA A 252 19.51 -2.05 41.24
C ALA A 252 18.09 -2.02 41.79
N CYS A 253 17.15 -2.82 41.25
CA CYS A 253 15.80 -2.91 41.78
C CYS A 253 15.78 -3.32 43.26
N ARG A 254 16.58 -4.32 43.64
CA ARG A 254 16.64 -4.81 45.03
C ARG A 254 17.15 -3.76 46.03
N ARG A 255 18.06 -2.86 45.62
CA ARG A 255 18.53 -1.74 46.47
C ARG A 255 17.39 -0.83 46.93
N TYR A 256 16.33 -0.76 46.13
CA TYR A 256 15.13 0.05 46.40
C TYR A 256 13.95 -0.77 46.91
N GLY A 257 14.14 -2.06 47.26
CA GLY A 257 13.06 -2.93 47.72
C GLY A 257 12.07 -3.34 46.62
N LEU A 258 12.47 -3.24 45.35
CA LEU A 258 11.65 -3.57 44.18
C LEU A 258 11.94 -4.99 43.68
N VAL A 259 10.93 -5.67 43.16
CA VAL A 259 11.05 -7.03 42.59
C VAL A 259 11.03 -6.94 41.06
N PRO A 260 12.16 -7.18 40.38
CA PRO A 260 12.19 -7.15 38.92
C PRO A 260 11.38 -8.32 38.34
N VAL A 261 10.57 -8.04 37.32
CA VAL A 261 9.83 -9.03 36.53
C VAL A 261 10.40 -8.98 35.12
N ASN A 262 11.40 -9.79 34.86
CA ASN A 262 12.08 -9.84 33.57
C ASN A 262 11.98 -11.24 32.96
N LEU A 263 12.15 -11.31 31.64
CA LEU A 263 12.31 -12.59 30.96
C LEU A 263 13.55 -13.31 31.50
N PRO A 264 13.48 -14.61 31.82
CA PRO A 264 14.68 -15.36 32.16
C PRO A 264 15.64 -15.33 30.97
N PRO A 265 16.97 -15.19 31.20
CA PRO A 265 17.96 -15.21 30.13
C PRO A 265 17.88 -16.57 29.43
N ARG A 266 17.30 -16.60 28.22
CA ARG A 266 17.15 -17.82 27.44
C ARG A 266 18.48 -18.20 26.78
N ALA A 267 18.70 -19.50 26.60
CA ALA A 267 19.89 -20.07 25.95
C ALA A 267 20.01 -19.76 24.44
N SER A 268 19.06 -19.06 23.84
CA SER A 268 19.15 -18.58 22.47
C SER A 268 18.42 -17.25 22.33
N PRO A 269 19.13 -16.11 22.35
CA PRO A 269 18.49 -14.84 22.08
C PRO A 269 17.99 -14.80 20.64
N ALA A 270 16.79 -14.25 20.43
CA ALA A 270 16.42 -13.78 19.10
C ALA A 270 17.44 -12.69 18.75
N ARG A 271 18.42 -13.02 17.90
CA ARG A 271 19.53 -12.12 17.52
C ARG A 271 19.05 -10.85 16.80
N ASN A 272 17.75 -10.77 16.50
CA ASN A 272 17.06 -9.70 15.81
C ASN A 272 15.57 -9.70 16.18
N LEU A 273 14.91 -8.52 16.10
CA LEU A 273 13.46 -8.37 16.31
C LEU A 273 12.61 -9.24 15.38
N ASP A 274 13.14 -9.63 14.22
CA ASP A 274 12.48 -10.53 13.28
C ASP A 274 12.28 -11.95 13.87
N GLY A 275 12.99 -12.30 14.95
CA GLY A 275 12.85 -13.54 15.72
C GLY A 275 11.82 -13.48 16.85
N LEU A 276 11.07 -12.38 17.02
CA LEU A 276 9.97 -12.30 17.98
C LEU A 276 8.80 -13.19 17.51
N THR A 277 8.83 -14.45 17.94
CA THR A 277 7.70 -15.36 17.77
C THR A 277 6.47 -14.87 18.54
N HIS A 278 5.28 -15.27 18.11
CA HIS A 278 4.03 -15.03 18.85
C HIS A 278 4.11 -15.48 20.32
N GLY A 279 4.87 -16.55 20.60
CA GLY A 279 5.13 -17.02 21.96
C GLY A 279 5.91 -16.02 22.82
N HIS A 280 6.86 -15.28 22.24
CA HIS A 280 7.60 -14.23 22.96
C HIS A 280 6.68 -13.06 23.35
N LEU A 281 5.86 -12.59 22.40
CA LEU A 281 4.89 -11.53 22.69
C LEU A 281 3.90 -11.93 23.78
N LYS A 282 3.40 -13.17 23.75
CA LYS A 282 2.50 -13.68 24.81
C LYS A 282 3.19 -13.71 26.18
N GLN A 283 4.47 -14.08 26.24
CA GLN A 283 5.23 -14.07 27.49
C GLN A 283 5.46 -12.64 28.00
N LEU A 284 5.79 -11.69 27.12
CA LEU A 284 5.91 -10.27 27.46
C LEU A 284 4.59 -9.70 28.00
N GLN A 285 3.46 -10.01 27.35
CA GLN A 285 2.14 -9.62 27.84
C GLN A 285 1.87 -10.14 29.24
N GLN A 286 2.23 -11.40 29.52
CA GLN A 286 2.06 -11.99 30.85
C GLN A 286 2.90 -11.26 31.90
N LEU A 287 4.17 -10.96 31.61
CA LEU A 287 5.04 -10.21 32.52
C LEU A 287 4.49 -8.80 32.80
N LEU A 288 4.02 -8.10 31.76
CA LEU A 288 3.39 -6.77 31.87
C LEU A 288 2.06 -6.82 32.65
N GLN A 289 1.32 -7.93 32.60
CA GLN A 289 0.14 -8.12 33.43
C GLN A 289 0.50 -8.31 34.90
N GLU A 290 1.58 -9.03 35.19
CA GLU A 290 2.04 -9.38 36.53
C GLU A 290 2.76 -8.23 37.27
N CYS A 291 3.38 -7.29 36.53
CA CYS A 291 4.04 -6.13 37.13
C CYS A 291 3.03 -5.10 37.67
N GLN A 292 3.50 -4.20 38.55
CA GLN A 292 2.75 -3.02 38.98
C GLN A 292 3.23 -1.77 38.24
N VAL A 293 4.51 -1.74 37.87
CA VAL A 293 5.20 -0.58 37.31
C VAL A 293 6.02 -1.00 36.11
N VAL A 294 6.14 -0.11 35.13
CA VAL A 294 7.10 -0.25 34.03
C VAL A 294 8.15 0.83 34.13
N VAL A 295 9.41 0.46 33.97
CA VAL A 295 10.53 1.40 33.80
C VAL A 295 11.11 1.17 32.41
N ALA A 296 10.99 2.17 31.54
CA ALA A 296 11.34 2.08 30.13
C ALA A 296 12.66 2.79 29.83
N ASN A 297 13.59 2.05 29.21
CA ASN A 297 14.79 2.62 28.62
C ASN A 297 14.40 3.35 27.34
N CYS A 298 14.52 4.66 27.42
CA CYS A 298 14.08 5.63 26.44
C CYS A 298 15.27 6.19 25.65
N ASN A 299 16.47 5.65 25.83
CA ASN A 299 17.65 6.04 25.05
C ASN A 299 17.52 5.64 23.57
N GLN A 300 18.23 6.36 22.71
CA GLN A 300 18.36 5.95 21.32
C GLN A 300 19.09 4.62 21.24
N ALA A 301 18.37 3.58 20.83
CA ALA A 301 18.99 2.32 20.47
C ALA A 301 19.66 2.46 19.09
N PRO A 302 20.79 1.75 18.84
CA PRO A 302 21.44 1.74 17.53
C PRO A 302 20.54 1.19 16.40
N ASP A 303 19.42 0.54 16.75
CA ASP A 303 18.39 0.08 15.82
C ASP A 303 17.02 0.60 16.27
N THR A 304 16.36 1.39 15.40
CA THR A 304 15.06 2.03 15.65
C THR A 304 13.94 1.04 15.96
N ARG A 305 14.10 -0.23 15.56
CA ARG A 305 13.12 -1.29 15.86
C ARG A 305 13.03 -1.58 17.36
N TYR A 306 14.11 -1.37 18.12
CA TYR A 306 14.07 -1.56 19.57
C TYR A 306 13.20 -0.50 20.24
N LEU A 307 13.27 0.75 19.77
CA LEU A 307 12.42 1.82 20.25
C LEU A 307 10.93 1.53 19.97
N LEU A 308 10.61 0.91 18.83
CA LEU A 308 9.23 0.48 18.53
C LEU A 308 8.73 -0.59 19.49
N LEU A 309 9.60 -1.50 19.95
CA LEU A 309 9.22 -2.51 20.93
C LEU A 309 9.00 -1.89 22.31
N THR A 310 9.91 -1.03 22.78
CA THR A 310 9.72 -0.25 24.00
C THR A 310 8.41 0.54 23.94
N ALA A 311 8.11 1.19 22.81
CA ALA A 311 6.85 1.90 22.60
C ALA A 311 5.62 0.99 22.66
N TRP A 312 5.72 -0.23 22.13
CA TRP A 312 4.66 -1.21 22.28
C TRP A 312 4.47 -1.67 23.73
N GLU A 313 5.55 -1.92 24.47
CA GLU A 313 5.51 -2.33 25.88
C GLU A 313 4.91 -1.23 26.75
N VAL A 314 5.34 0.01 26.57
CA VAL A 314 4.81 1.21 27.24
C VAL A 314 3.33 1.40 26.91
N GLY A 315 2.94 1.35 25.64
CA GLY A 315 1.54 1.49 25.23
C GLY A 315 0.64 0.37 25.78
N PHE A 316 1.16 -0.87 25.84
CA PHE A 316 0.43 -2.00 26.43
C PHE A 316 0.29 -1.86 27.95
N ALA A 317 1.35 -1.46 28.65
CA ALA A 317 1.33 -1.21 30.10
C ALA A 317 0.39 -0.07 30.47
N TRP A 318 0.40 1.00 29.68
CA TRP A 318 -0.51 2.13 29.84
C TRP A 318 -1.96 1.70 29.70
N ALA A 319 -2.27 0.88 28.68
CA ALA A 319 -3.60 0.30 28.49
C ALA A 319 -4.03 -0.65 29.64
N LEU A 320 -3.09 -1.14 30.45
CA LEU A 320 -3.36 -1.92 31.66
C LEU A 320 -3.46 -1.04 32.94
N GLY A 321 -3.35 0.29 32.81
CA GLY A 321 -3.38 1.23 33.93
C GLY A 321 -2.14 1.13 34.82
N LYS A 322 -0.98 0.73 34.28
CA LYS A 322 0.29 0.71 35.03
C LYS A 322 0.88 2.11 35.09
N VAL A 323 1.65 2.39 36.15
CA VAL A 323 2.50 3.58 36.22
C VAL A 323 3.78 3.30 35.42
N ILE A 324 4.20 4.26 34.61
CA ILE A 324 5.34 4.11 33.69
C ILE A 324 6.34 5.22 33.95
N PHE A 325 7.60 4.86 34.17
CA PHE A 325 8.72 5.80 34.24
C PHE A 325 9.63 5.57 33.05
N GLY A 326 10.22 6.64 32.51
CA GLY A 326 11.23 6.57 31.46
C GLY A 326 12.61 6.99 31.96
N PHE A 327 13.67 6.54 31.28
CA PHE A 327 15.00 7.12 31.48
C PHE A 327 15.79 7.25 30.17
N GLY A 328 16.56 8.33 30.02
CA GLY A 328 17.52 8.49 28.93
C GLY A 328 18.26 9.84 28.90
N GLU A 329 19.45 9.86 28.31
CA GLU A 329 20.41 10.99 28.40
C GLU A 329 20.10 12.16 27.46
N GLU A 330 19.39 11.94 26.34
CA GLU A 330 19.32 12.90 25.21
C GLU A 330 17.90 13.38 24.85
N TRP A 331 17.03 13.66 25.82
CA TRP A 331 15.65 14.09 25.53
C TRP A 331 15.50 15.60 25.33
N ALA A 332 16.34 16.41 25.97
CA ALA A 332 16.21 17.87 25.98
C ALA A 332 16.71 18.56 24.68
N ASP A 333 17.63 17.92 23.94
CA ASP A 333 18.34 18.56 22.81
C ASP A 333 17.86 18.08 21.43
N LEU A 334 16.97 17.07 21.36
CA LEU A 334 16.33 16.62 20.13
C LEU A 334 15.17 17.55 19.78
N GLY A 335 15.48 18.79 19.41
CA GLY A 335 14.49 19.82 19.07
C GLY A 335 13.40 19.31 18.12
N LEU A 336 12.19 19.11 18.65
CA LEU A 336 10.85 18.99 18.02
C LEU A 336 10.72 18.34 16.62
N GLY A 337 11.69 17.54 16.16
CA GLY A 337 11.77 17.03 14.79
C GLY A 337 12.33 15.62 14.63
N GLY A 338 12.62 14.92 15.73
CA GLY A 338 12.96 13.49 15.76
C GLY A 338 11.72 12.58 15.85
N PRO A 339 11.84 11.27 15.55
CA PRO A 339 10.73 10.39 15.14
C PRO A 339 9.57 10.38 16.14
N SER A 340 8.35 10.55 15.61
CA SER A 340 7.05 10.57 16.28
C SER A 340 6.87 9.60 17.46
N THR A 341 7.58 8.48 17.46
CA THR A 341 7.62 7.49 18.54
C THR A 341 8.12 8.04 19.89
N ILE A 342 9.10 8.94 19.90
CA ILE A 342 9.66 9.54 21.13
C ILE A 342 8.63 10.46 21.79
N ALA A 343 7.97 11.31 20.99
CA ALA A 343 6.92 12.20 21.48
C ALA A 343 5.71 11.41 22.04
N VAL A 344 5.35 10.30 21.39
CA VAL A 344 4.30 9.40 21.87
C VAL A 344 4.69 8.74 23.20
N LEU A 345 5.95 8.31 23.34
CA LEU A 345 6.47 7.74 24.59
C LEU A 345 6.40 8.75 25.74
N GLN A 346 6.86 9.99 25.53
CA GLN A 346 6.77 11.06 26.54
C GLN A 346 5.33 11.28 26.99
N GLY A 347 4.42 11.52 26.04
CA GLY A 347 3.01 11.78 26.36
C GLY A 347 2.38 10.63 27.14
N THR A 348 2.67 9.38 26.75
CA THR A 348 2.16 8.20 27.44
C THR A 348 2.71 8.07 28.87
N ILE A 349 3.99 8.39 29.08
CA ILE A 349 4.63 8.36 30.40
C ILE A 349 4.04 9.44 31.32
N ASP A 350 3.90 10.66 30.83
CA ASP A 350 3.34 11.78 31.58
C ASP A 350 1.88 11.50 31.98
N GLU A 351 1.07 10.96 31.05
CA GLU A 351 -0.32 10.56 31.31
C GLU A 351 -0.45 9.40 32.32
N SER A 352 0.57 8.55 32.43
CA SER A 352 0.60 7.45 33.42
C SER A 352 0.92 7.93 34.85
N GLY A 353 1.25 9.21 35.03
CA GLY A 353 1.65 9.79 36.32
C GLY A 353 3.11 9.51 36.71
N GLY A 354 3.94 9.12 35.74
CA GLY A 354 5.38 9.00 35.92
C GLY A 354 6.14 10.17 35.30
N SER A 355 7.45 10.00 35.13
CA SER A 355 8.30 11.00 34.48
C SER A 355 9.45 10.35 33.73
N ILE A 356 10.11 11.11 32.85
CA ILE A 356 11.37 10.70 32.23
C ILE A 356 12.53 11.39 32.94
N VAL A 357 13.51 10.58 33.37
CA VAL A 357 14.72 11.04 34.07
C VAL A 357 15.99 10.67 33.30
N ARG A 358 17.17 11.01 33.80
CA ARG A 358 18.42 10.84 33.04
C ARG A 358 18.98 9.44 33.13
N SER A 359 18.78 8.77 34.26
CA SER A 359 19.37 7.47 34.54
C SER A 359 18.34 6.46 35.05
N LEU A 360 18.67 5.18 34.93
CA LEU A 360 17.89 4.09 35.50
C LEU A 360 17.78 4.24 37.02
N GLU A 361 18.86 4.61 37.70
CA GLU A 361 18.90 4.80 39.15
C GLU A 361 17.90 5.86 39.60
N GLU A 362 17.87 7.01 38.93
CA GLU A 362 16.88 8.06 39.19
C GLU A 362 15.46 7.54 38.98
N ALA A 363 15.23 6.72 37.95
CA ALA A 363 13.89 6.20 37.66
C ALA A 363 13.44 5.22 38.76
N LEU A 364 14.32 4.31 39.17
CA LEU A 364 14.05 3.35 40.26
C LEU A 364 13.87 4.05 41.60
N GLU A 365 14.64 5.11 41.88
CA GLU A 365 14.46 5.94 43.06
C GLU A 365 13.09 6.62 43.05
N GLN A 366 12.67 7.17 41.91
CA GLN A 366 11.33 7.72 41.77
C GLN A 366 10.24 6.67 41.96
N VAL A 367 10.40 5.46 41.42
CA VAL A 367 9.47 4.35 41.67
C VAL A 367 9.36 4.05 43.16
N ALA A 368 10.49 3.98 43.88
CA ALA A 368 10.52 3.67 45.31
C ALA A 368 9.84 4.74 46.16
N HIS A 369 9.99 6.01 45.79
CA HIS A 369 9.44 7.16 46.51
C HIS A 369 8.11 7.66 45.94
N HIS A 370 7.65 7.10 44.83
CA HIS A 370 6.37 7.47 44.24
C HIS A 370 5.31 7.30 45.31
N PRO A 371 4.47 8.31 45.57
CA PRO A 371 3.42 8.17 46.53
C PRO A 371 2.45 7.14 45.98
N TRP A 372 2.65 5.88 46.38
CA TRP A 372 1.68 4.81 46.31
C TRP A 372 0.50 5.11 47.24
N SER A 373 0.13 6.39 47.41
CA SER A 373 -1.17 6.86 47.85
C SER A 373 -2.16 6.52 46.76
N TRP A 374 -2.52 5.24 46.71
CA TRP A 374 -3.69 4.81 46.00
C TRP A 374 -4.87 5.60 46.58
N GLN A 375 -5.45 6.49 45.77
CA GLN A 375 -6.75 7.09 46.07
C GLN A 375 -7.76 5.95 46.07
N GLY A 376 -8.05 5.46 47.28
CA GLY A 376 -9.09 4.48 47.51
C GLY A 376 -10.44 5.08 47.11
N GLY A 377 -11.05 4.45 46.11
CA GLY A 377 -12.48 4.51 45.80
C GLY A 377 -12.93 3.13 45.41
#